data_AF-A0A1H6QQJ2-F1
#
_entry.id   AF-A0A1H6QQJ2-F1
#
_cell.length_a   1.000
_cell.length_b   1.000
_cell.length_c   1.000
_cell.angle_alpha   90.00
_cell.angle_beta   90.00
_cell.angle_gamma   90.00
#
_symmetry.space_group_name_H-M   'P 1'
#
loop_
_entity.id
_entity.type
_entity.pdbx_description
1 polymer ?
#
loop_
_entity_poly.entity_id
_entity_poly.type
_entity_poly.pdbx_seq_one_letter_code
_entity_poly.pdbx_strand_id
1 'polypeptide(L)' 'MLSTLAIANYRSLRDLIVPLRLNIVTGPIRSGKSSVRRVLRVLAATARGSVIASLARAICPHGKRPAR' A
#
# COMPACT_ATOMS: atom_id res chain seq x y z
N MET A 1 0.81 18.50 -4.65
CA MET A 1 1.45 17.69 -3.57
C MET A 1 0.39 16.80 -2.93
N LEU A 2 0.74 15.58 -2.54
CA LEU A 2 -0.15 14.73 -1.73
C LEU A 2 -0.05 15.18 -0.26
N SER A 3 -1.18 15.56 0.34
CA SER A 3 -1.24 16.10 1.71
C SER A 3 -1.68 15.08 2.75
N THR A 4 -2.50 14.11 2.35
CA THR A 4 -3.09 13.11 3.25
C THR A 4 -3.06 11.74 2.58
N LEU A 5 -2.76 10.71 3.37
CA LEU A 5 -2.89 9.31 3.00
C LEU A 5 -4.06 8.72 3.77
N ALA A 6 -5.11 8.34 3.05
CA ALA A 6 -6.24 7.59 3.58
C ALA A 6 -6.19 6.16 3.05
N ILE A 7 -6.28 5.18 3.95
CA ILE A 7 -6.22 3.75 3.64
C ILE A 7 -7.40 3.07 4.33
N ALA A 8 -8.21 2.38 3.55
CA ALA A 8 -9.29 1.54 4.06
C ALA A 8 -9.13 0.11 3.52
N ASN A 9 -9.44 -0.89 4.36
CA ASN A 9 -9.56 -2.30 4.00
C ASN A 9 -8.37 -2.87 3.20
N TYR A 10 -7.16 -2.44 3.50
CA TYR A 10 -5.94 -2.89 2.83
C TYR A 10 -5.11 -3.81 3.74
N ARG A 11 -5.22 -5.12 3.52
CA ARG A 11 -4.55 -6.15 4.33
C ARG A 11 -4.87 -5.94 5.82
N SER A 12 -3.85 -5.74 6.66
CA SER A 12 -3.99 -5.50 8.10
C SER A 12 -4.41 -4.06 8.45
N LEU A 13 -4.44 -3.13 7.48
CA LEU A 13 -4.86 -1.74 7.68
C LEU A 13 -6.36 -1.64 7.39
N ARG A 14 -7.19 -1.59 8.43
CA ARG A 14 -8.65 -1.46 8.29
C ARG A 14 -9.05 -0.03 7.99
N ASP A 15 -8.53 0.91 8.77
CA ASP A 15 -8.74 2.34 8.61
C ASP A 15 -7.49 3.09 9.10
N LEU A 16 -6.92 3.95 8.26
CA LEU A 16 -5.76 4.77 8.57
C LEU A 16 -5.80 6.06 7.75
N ILE A 17 -5.92 7.19 8.44
CA ILE A 17 -5.85 8.52 7.84
C ILE A 17 -4.70 9.27 8.50
N VAL A 18 -3.69 9.64 7.71
CA VAL A 18 -2.50 10.36 8.21
C VAL A 18 -2.08 11.47 7.25
N PRO A 19 -1.63 12.63 7.75
CA PRO A 19 -1.01 13.64 6.90
C PRO A 19 0.33 13.11 6.33
N LEU A 20 0.66 13.53 5.11
CA LEU A 20 1.90 13.17 4.41
C LEU A 20 2.95 14.28 4.55
N ARG A 21 3.98 13.99 5.34
CA ARG A 21 5.21 14.79 5.51
C ARG A 21 6.41 13.83 5.55
N LEU A 22 7.36 14.06 6.44
CA LEU A 22 8.39 13.09 6.81
C LEU A 22 7.83 12.15 7.91
N ASN A 23 7.21 11.05 7.49
CA ASN A 23 6.57 10.11 8.43
C ASN A 23 7.49 8.94 8.75
N ILE A 24 7.76 8.74 10.04
CA ILE A 24 8.48 7.55 10.55
C ILE A 24 7.42 6.54 11.02
N VAL A 25 7.42 5.35 10.42
CA VAL A 25 6.47 4.29 10.78
C VAL A 25 7.20 3.24 11.63
N THR A 26 6.87 3.17 12.92
CA THR A 26 7.48 2.26 13.92
C THR A 26 6.43 1.34 14.58
N GLY A 27 6.88 0.40 15.43
CA GLY A 27 6.02 -0.57 16.13
C GLY A 27 6.48 -2.04 16.04
N PRO A 28 5.67 -3.00 16.52
CA PRO A 28 6.00 -4.44 16.53
C PRO A 28 5.96 -5.12 15.15
N ILE A 29 6.59 -6.29 15.00
CA ILE A 29 6.44 -7.10 13.78
C ILE A 29 4.94 -7.36 13.53
N ARG A 30 4.55 -7.43 12.24
CA ARG A 30 3.15 -7.66 11.80
C ARG A 30 2.17 -6.50 12.08
N SER A 31 2.62 -5.37 12.63
CA SER A 31 1.78 -4.18 12.88
C SER A 31 1.32 -3.40 11.64
N GLY A 32 1.48 -3.94 10.42
CA GLY A 32 1.01 -3.29 9.19
C GLY A 32 1.93 -2.25 8.55
N LYS A 33 3.14 -2.01 9.07
CA LYS A 33 4.10 -1.06 8.46
C LYS A 33 4.46 -1.40 7.00
N SER A 34 4.64 -2.69 6.73
CA SER A 34 4.90 -3.20 5.38
C SER A 34 3.72 -2.94 4.44
N SER A 35 2.50 -2.91 4.98
CA SER A 35 1.28 -2.56 4.25
C SER A 35 1.27 -1.07 3.88
N VAL A 36 1.63 -0.17 4.80
CA VAL A 36 1.73 1.29 4.52
C VAL A 36 2.70 1.57 3.37
N ARG A 37 3.92 1.02 3.45
CA ARG A 37 4.91 1.12 2.36
C ARG A 37 4.42 0.51 1.04
N ARG A 38 3.53 -0.48 1.07
CA ARG A 38 3.00 -1.13 -0.13
C ARG A 38 1.90 -0.29 -0.77
N VAL A 39 1.01 0.32 0.02
CA VAL A 39 0.01 1.27 -0.49
C VAL A 39 0.69 2.45 -1.17
N LEU A 40 1.72 3.03 -0.56
CA LEU A 40 2.49 4.12 -1.20
C LEU A 40 3.10 3.71 -2.54
N ARG A 41 3.58 2.47 -2.67
CA ARG A 41 4.08 1.93 -3.95
C ARG A 41 2.97 1.74 -4.98
N VAL A 42 1.81 1.25 -4.56
CA VAL A 42 0.64 1.11 -5.44
C VAL A 42 0.15 2.49 -5.91
N LEU A 43 0.09 3.47 -5.01
CA LEU A 43 -0.26 4.85 -5.33
C LEU A 43 0.74 5.50 -6.30
N ALA A 44 2.04 5.28 -6.11
CA ALA A 44 3.04 5.77 -7.06
C ALA A 44 2.91 5.10 -8.44
N ALA A 45 2.49 3.83 -8.48
CA ALA A 45 2.27 3.11 -9.72
C ALA A 45 1.02 3.58 -10.48
N THR A 46 0.02 4.13 -9.79
CA THR A 46 -1.17 4.69 -10.45
C THR A 46 -0.83 5.91 -11.28
N ALA A 47 0.02 6.80 -10.76
CA ALA A 47 0.53 7.96 -11.50
C ALA A 47 1.37 7.58 -12.73
N ARG A 48 1.93 6.37 -12.77
CA ARG A 48 2.80 5.87 -13.85
C ARG A 48 2.06 5.00 -14.88
N GLY A 49 0.74 4.91 -14.82
CA GLY A 49 -0.05 4.07 -15.74
C GLY A 49 0.10 2.55 -15.50
N SER A 50 0.66 2.13 -14.36
CA SER A 50 0.93 0.71 -14.04
C SER A 50 0.06 0.16 -12.91
N VAL A 51 -1.16 0.71 -12.78
CA VAL A 51 -2.13 0.42 -11.71
C VAL A 51 -2.39 -1.08 -11.60
N ILE A 52 -2.81 -1.72 -12.71
CA ILE A 52 -3.30 -3.10 -12.74
C ILE A 52 -2.22 -4.08 -12.27
N ALA A 53 -1.02 -3.99 -12.85
CA ALA A 53 0.10 -4.86 -12.47
C ALA A 53 0.53 -4.65 -11.01
N SER A 54 0.45 -3.42 -10.51
CA SER A 54 0.83 -3.08 -9.14
C SER A 54 -0.21 -3.54 -8.12
N LEU A 55 -1.50 -3.45 -8.46
CA LEU A 55 -2.59 -3.99 -7.67
C LEU A 55 -2.56 -5.53 -7.68
N ALA A 56 -2.35 -6.17 -8.83
CA ALA A 56 -2.23 -7.62 -8.96
C ALA A 56 -1.10 -8.16 -8.08
N ARG A 57 0.08 -7.53 -8.10
CA ARG A 57 1.15 -7.83 -7.14
C ARG A 57 0.70 -7.61 -5.71
N ALA A 58 -0.04 -6.54 -5.43
CA ALA A 58 -0.50 -6.22 -4.09
C ALA A 58 -1.41 -7.30 -3.49
N ILE A 59 -2.27 -7.89 -4.30
CA ILE A 59 -3.23 -8.93 -3.91
C ILE A 59 -2.57 -10.31 -3.91
N CYS A 60 -1.63 -10.58 -4.83
CA CYS A 60 -0.90 -11.84 -4.94
C CYS A 60 0.57 -11.70 -4.47
N PRO A 61 0.84 -11.64 -3.15
CA PRO A 61 2.21 -11.81 -2.66
C PRO A 61 2.63 -13.26 -2.94
N HIS A 62 3.87 -13.48 -3.42
CA HIS A 62 4.50 -14.79 -3.69
C HIS A 62 4.37 -15.40 -5.09
N GLY A 63 4.20 -14.61 -6.15
CA GLY A 63 4.41 -15.12 -7.52
C GLY A 63 3.37 -16.15 -8.00
N LYS A 64 2.30 -16.37 -7.23
CA LYS A 64 1.09 -16.98 -7.76
C LYS A 64 0.50 -15.99 -8.75
N ARG A 65 0.80 -16.19 -10.04
CA ARG A 65 0.09 -15.50 -11.13
C ARG A 65 -1.40 -15.72 -10.90
N PRO A 66 -2.26 -14.69 -11.07
CA PRO A 66 -3.69 -14.96 -11.15
C PRO A 66 -3.88 -16.00 -12.25
N ALA A 67 -4.57 -17.10 -11.92
CA ALA A 67 -4.97 -18.07 -12.91
C ALA A 67 -5.71 -17.32 -14.02
N ARG A 68 -5.34 -17.65 -15.26
CA ARG A 68 -5.87 -17.07 -16.48
C ARG A 68 -7.39 -17.16 -16.53
#